data_AF-A0A0H5D8F2-F1
#
_entry.id   AF-A0A0H5D8F2-F1
#
_cell.length_a   1.000
_cell.length_b   1.000
_cell.length_c   1.000
_cell.angle_alpha   90.00
_cell.angle_beta   90.00
_cell.angle_gamma   90.00
#
_symmetry.space_group_name_H-M   'P 1'
#
loop_
_entity.id
_entity.type
_entity.pdbx_description
1 polymer ?
#
loop_
_entity_poly.entity_id
_entity_poly.type
_entity_poly.pdbx_seq_one_letter_code
_entity_poly.pdbx_strand_id
1 'polypeptide(L)'
;MNLHGTGLGDQGLPIQQMAHVAPGMWLRARDTLHGICDMAEEEGVTFTLENLNLREHPGCPFNSTVDVLSLVAAVDRPQLRINLDLYHTQIGEGDVIRHAKACQPWIGEVQVADNPGRCEPGTGEMNWPMIARALADMGNDGPVGMEAFAKDKPEDALEAFRAAFTL
;
A
#
# COMPACT_ATOMS: atom_id res chain seq x y z
N MET A 1 3.67 -1.06 11.08
CA MET A 1 3.15 0.32 11.29
C MET A 1 3.29 1.08 9.99
N ASN A 2 2.24 1.77 9.55
CA ASN A 2 2.16 2.35 8.21
C ASN A 2 2.69 3.81 8.16
N LEU A 3 3.42 4.14 7.12
CA LEU A 3 4.03 5.45 6.88
C LEU A 3 3.51 6.06 5.58
N HIS A 4 3.20 7.36 5.62
CA HIS A 4 2.81 8.16 4.47
C HIS A 4 3.76 9.34 4.28
N GLY A 5 4.02 9.73 3.03
CA GLY A 5 5.13 10.64 2.68
C GLY A 5 5.21 11.95 3.48
N THR A 6 4.08 12.53 3.87
CA THR A 6 4.02 13.76 4.70
C THR A 6 3.16 13.61 5.95
N GLY A 7 2.78 12.38 6.31
CA GLY A 7 1.68 12.12 7.22
C GLY A 7 0.33 12.57 6.68
N LEU A 8 -0.74 12.11 7.35
CA LEU A 8 -2.13 12.44 7.03
C LEU A 8 -2.76 13.28 8.14
N GLY A 9 -3.44 14.34 7.74
CA GLY A 9 -4.26 15.18 8.60
C GLY A 9 -5.74 14.79 8.53
N ASP A 10 -6.60 15.76 8.81
CA ASP A 10 -8.05 15.55 8.77
C ASP A 10 -8.52 15.03 7.41
N GLN A 11 -9.50 14.11 7.44
CA GLN A 11 -10.09 13.48 6.25
C GLN A 11 -9.07 12.71 5.39
N GLY A 12 -7.92 12.32 5.93
CA GLY A 12 -6.90 11.56 5.21
C GLY A 12 -6.12 12.40 4.20
N LEU A 13 -6.17 13.73 4.27
CA LEU A 13 -5.41 14.59 3.35
C LEU A 13 -3.94 14.69 3.78
N PRO A 14 -2.98 14.75 2.83
CA PRO A 14 -1.57 14.97 3.16
C PRO A 14 -1.39 16.27 3.96
N ILE A 15 -0.66 16.22 5.09
CA ILE A 15 -0.40 17.42 5.91
C ILE A 15 0.33 18.49 5.09
N GLN A 16 1.26 18.07 4.23
CA GLN A 16 1.92 18.93 3.28
C GLN A 16 1.60 18.47 1.85
N GLN A 17 0.77 19.23 1.16
CA GLN A 17 0.44 18.95 -0.24
C GLN A 17 1.50 19.53 -1.18
N MET A 18 1.94 18.71 -2.13
CA MET A 18 3.02 19.04 -3.04
C MET A 18 2.62 18.74 -4.48
N ALA A 19 2.69 19.76 -5.34
CA ALA A 19 2.47 19.59 -6.78
C ALA A 19 3.66 18.94 -7.49
N HIS A 20 4.87 19.08 -6.92
CA HIS A 20 6.12 18.60 -7.50
C HIS A 20 7.07 18.10 -6.41
N VAL A 21 7.75 16.99 -6.68
CA VAL A 21 8.81 16.45 -5.83
C VAL A 21 10.15 16.75 -6.47
N ALA A 22 10.96 17.61 -5.84
CA ALA A 22 12.29 17.94 -6.35
C ALA A 22 13.27 16.78 -6.11
N PRO A 23 14.32 16.61 -6.94
CA PRO A 23 15.30 15.52 -6.77
C PRO A 23 15.93 15.46 -5.37
N GLY A 24 16.22 16.61 -4.75
CA GLY A 24 16.78 16.66 -3.39
C GLY A 24 15.83 16.09 -2.32
N MET A 25 14.53 16.08 -2.57
CA MET A 25 13.55 15.50 -1.64
C MET A 25 13.60 13.97 -1.63
N TRP A 26 13.92 13.34 -2.76
CA TRP A 26 14.11 11.88 -2.83
C TRP A 26 15.29 11.43 -1.98
N LEU A 27 16.41 12.14 -2.06
CA LEU A 27 17.57 11.89 -1.22
C LEU A 27 17.22 12.06 0.27
N ARG A 28 16.49 13.13 0.59
CA ARG A 28 16.03 13.39 1.96
C ARG A 28 15.08 12.31 2.45
N ALA A 29 14.15 11.84 1.62
CA ALA A 29 13.22 10.78 1.95
C ALA A 29 13.95 9.48 2.27
N ARG A 30 14.90 9.07 1.42
CA ARG A 30 15.77 7.91 1.68
C ARG A 30 16.52 8.04 3.00
N ASP A 31 17.16 9.19 3.26
CA ASP A 31 17.92 9.40 4.49
C ASP A 31 17.01 9.36 5.73
N THR A 32 15.79 9.93 5.64
CA THR A 32 14.77 9.82 6.69
C THR A 32 14.35 8.38 6.92
N LEU A 33 14.13 7.60 5.86
CA LEU A 33 13.76 6.18 5.96
C LEU A 33 14.87 5.35 6.62
N HIS A 34 16.15 5.67 6.41
CA HIS A 34 17.23 5.03 7.16
C HIS A 34 17.14 5.32 8.66
N GLY A 35 16.87 6.57 9.05
CA GLY A 35 16.66 6.92 10.46
C GLY A 35 15.44 6.24 11.07
N ILE A 36 14.35 6.08 10.31
CA ILE A 36 13.19 5.30 10.76
C ILE A 36 13.55 3.83 10.95
N CYS A 37 14.38 3.26 10.07
CA CYS A 37 14.85 1.89 10.24
C CYS A 37 15.71 1.72 11.51
N ASP A 38 16.54 2.70 11.86
CA ASP A 38 17.30 2.67 13.12
C ASP A 38 16.35 2.62 14.32
N MET A 39 15.33 3.48 14.34
CA MET A 39 14.30 3.46 15.38
C MET A 39 13.53 2.13 15.42
N ALA A 40 13.15 1.58 14.27
CA ALA A 40 12.45 0.30 14.21
C ALA A 40 13.29 -0.86 14.72
N GLU A 41 14.61 -0.82 14.51
CA GLU A 41 15.53 -1.84 15.02
C GLU A 41 15.61 -1.79 16.54
N GLU A 42 15.70 -0.60 17.12
CA GLU A 42 15.67 -0.39 18.58
C GLU A 42 14.37 -0.88 19.23
N GLU A 43 13.24 -0.65 18.57
CA GLU A 43 11.90 -1.03 19.05
C GLU A 43 11.48 -2.46 18.66
N GLY A 44 12.28 -3.15 17.84
CA GLY A 44 11.96 -4.52 17.39
C GLY A 44 10.72 -4.61 16.48
N VAL A 45 10.45 -3.59 15.68
CA VAL A 45 9.27 -3.49 14.80
C VAL A 45 9.67 -3.35 13.34
N THR A 46 8.68 -3.49 12.44
CA THR A 46 8.83 -3.21 11.00
C THR A 46 7.81 -2.15 10.59
N PHE A 47 8.30 -1.12 9.91
CA PHE A 47 7.47 -0.12 9.26
C PHE A 47 7.16 -0.51 7.83
N THR A 48 6.02 -0.06 7.33
CA THR A 48 5.62 -0.19 5.94
C THR A 48 5.43 1.20 5.33
N LEU A 49 5.89 1.40 4.10
CA LEU A 49 5.65 2.61 3.31
C LEU A 49 4.54 2.34 2.31
N GLU A 50 3.54 3.23 2.25
CA GLU A 50 2.37 3.11 1.38
C GLU A 50 2.28 4.27 0.40
N ASN A 51 1.87 3.99 -0.84
CA ASN A 51 1.47 5.01 -1.80
C ASN A 51 -0.01 5.33 -1.69
N LEU A 52 -0.36 6.60 -1.83
CA LEU A 52 -1.74 7.06 -1.85
C LEU A 52 -2.09 7.66 -3.22
N ASN A 53 -3.25 7.27 -3.76
CA ASN A 53 -3.68 7.78 -5.06
C ASN A 53 -3.96 9.29 -5.00
N LEU A 54 -3.63 10.03 -6.08
CA LEU A 54 -3.86 11.48 -6.14
C LEU A 54 -5.32 11.89 -6.28
N ARG A 55 -6.22 10.96 -6.64
CA ARG A 55 -7.64 11.25 -6.80
C ARG A 55 -8.29 11.57 -5.46
N GLU A 56 -7.90 10.84 -4.42
CA GLU A 56 -8.43 10.96 -3.06
C GLU A 56 -7.45 11.70 -2.13
N HIS A 57 -6.14 11.60 -2.41
CA HIS A 57 -5.08 12.23 -1.62
C HIS A 57 -4.28 13.23 -2.47
N PRO A 58 -4.91 14.32 -2.94
CA PRO A 58 -4.26 15.28 -3.82
C PRO A 58 -3.01 15.88 -3.16
N GLY A 59 -1.92 15.91 -3.93
CA GLY A 59 -0.63 16.45 -3.48
C GLY A 59 0.17 15.53 -2.56
N CYS A 60 -0.19 14.26 -2.41
CA CYS A 60 0.63 13.30 -1.66
C CYS A 60 1.98 13.07 -2.39
N PRO A 61 3.14 13.24 -1.70
CA PRO A 61 4.42 12.78 -2.24
C PRO A 61 4.55 11.26 -2.06
N PHE A 62 5.01 10.55 -3.09
CA PHE A 62 5.01 9.08 -3.21
C PHE A 62 3.61 8.52 -3.45
N ASN A 63 3.01 8.97 -4.56
CA ASN A 63 1.64 8.64 -4.95
C ASN A 63 1.53 7.42 -5.87
N SER A 64 2.64 6.73 -6.12
CA SER A 64 2.70 5.56 -7.00
C SER A 64 3.45 4.41 -6.35
N THR A 65 3.06 3.19 -6.71
CA THR A 65 3.68 1.95 -6.27
C THR A 65 5.13 1.88 -6.75
N VAL A 66 5.43 2.41 -7.94
CA VAL A 66 6.81 2.49 -8.46
C VAL A 66 7.71 3.39 -7.61
N ASP A 67 7.19 4.52 -7.14
CA ASP A 67 7.91 5.45 -6.28
C ASP A 67 8.26 4.81 -4.93
N VAL A 68 7.26 4.17 -4.31
CA VAL A 68 7.44 3.46 -3.04
C VAL A 68 8.40 2.29 -3.19
N LEU A 69 8.27 1.47 -4.24
CA LEU A 69 9.21 0.40 -4.55
C LEU A 69 10.64 0.93 -4.70
N SER A 70 10.81 2.03 -5.43
CA SER A 70 12.13 2.64 -5.65
C SER A 70 12.79 3.08 -4.34
N LEU A 71 12.02 3.65 -3.40
CA LEU A 71 12.53 4.05 -2.09
C LEU A 71 12.86 2.85 -1.21
N VAL A 72 11.94 1.90 -1.08
CA VAL A 72 12.13 0.74 -0.20
C VAL A 72 13.29 -0.12 -0.69
N ALA A 73 13.39 -0.38 -2.01
CA ALA A 73 14.49 -1.13 -2.60
C ALA A 73 15.83 -0.38 -2.52
N ALA A 74 15.83 0.96 -2.51
CA ALA A 74 17.06 1.74 -2.32
C ALA A 74 17.55 1.74 -0.86
N VAL A 75 16.63 1.64 0.11
CA VAL A 75 16.96 1.55 1.54
C VAL A 75 17.38 0.12 1.92
N ASP A 76 16.69 -0.89 1.38
CA ASP A 76 16.96 -2.33 1.49
C ASP A 76 17.32 -2.83 2.90
N ARG A 77 16.48 -2.48 3.89
CA ARG A 77 16.63 -2.91 5.29
C ARG A 77 15.44 -3.76 5.74
N PRO A 78 15.63 -4.73 6.65
CA PRO A 78 14.53 -5.57 7.14
C PRO A 78 13.44 -4.79 7.89
N GLN A 79 13.79 -3.64 8.47
CA GLN A 79 12.88 -2.78 9.24
C GLN A 79 11.90 -1.97 8.39
N LEU A 80 12.07 -1.96 7.07
CA LEU A 80 11.20 -1.23 6.14
C LEU A 80 10.69 -2.16 5.04
N ARG A 81 9.37 -2.14 4.84
CA ARG A 81 8.67 -2.91 3.82
C ARG A 81 7.69 -2.04 3.06
N ILE A 82 7.08 -2.59 2.02
CA ILE A 82 6.00 -1.97 1.27
C ILE A 82 4.68 -2.39 1.90
N ASN A 83 3.80 -1.42 2.17
CA ASN A 83 2.37 -1.68 2.31
C ASN A 83 1.76 -1.54 0.92
N LEU A 84 1.48 -2.68 0.29
CA LEU A 84 0.94 -2.70 -1.06
C LEU A 84 -0.58 -2.61 -1.00
N ASP A 85 -1.09 -1.39 -0.94
CA ASP A 85 -2.53 -1.15 -1.10
C ASP A 85 -2.92 -1.24 -2.59
N LEU A 86 -3.69 -2.29 -2.90
CA LEU A 86 -4.10 -2.57 -4.27
C LEU A 86 -5.23 -1.66 -4.75
N TYR A 87 -5.97 -1.02 -3.85
CA TYR A 87 -6.99 -0.02 -4.17
C TYR A 87 -6.34 1.28 -4.66
N HIS A 88 -5.34 1.80 -3.93
CA HIS A 88 -4.57 2.96 -4.34
C HIS A 88 -3.78 2.68 -5.63
N THR A 89 -3.19 1.49 -5.76
CA THR A 89 -2.52 1.05 -7.00
C THR A 89 -3.50 1.01 -8.18
N GLN A 90 -4.69 0.43 -8.01
CA GLN A 90 -5.68 0.33 -9.10
C GLN A 90 -6.14 1.71 -9.60
N ILE A 91 -6.38 2.66 -8.70
CA ILE A 91 -6.82 4.02 -9.06
C ILE A 91 -5.70 4.82 -9.74
N GLY A 92 -4.46 4.70 -9.23
CA GLY A 92 -3.33 5.48 -9.72
C GLY A 92 -2.71 4.93 -11.00
N GLU A 93 -2.53 3.61 -11.06
CA GLU A 93 -1.66 2.95 -12.04
C GLU A 93 -2.33 1.77 -12.76
N GLY A 94 -3.28 1.09 -12.10
CA GLY A 94 -3.82 -0.18 -12.59
C GLY A 94 -2.78 -1.31 -12.51
N ASP A 95 -2.87 -2.28 -13.42
CA ASP A 95 -1.90 -3.38 -13.60
C ASP A 95 -1.42 -4.09 -12.31
N VAL A 96 -2.35 -4.21 -11.35
CA VAL A 96 -2.05 -4.52 -9.93
C VAL A 96 -1.23 -5.80 -9.72
N ILE A 97 -1.44 -6.83 -10.55
CA ILE A 97 -0.68 -8.08 -10.44
C ILE A 97 0.78 -7.89 -10.85
N ARG A 98 1.07 -7.10 -11.88
CA ARG A 98 2.46 -6.83 -12.29
C ARG A 98 3.18 -5.96 -11.28
N HIS A 99 2.48 -4.96 -10.73
CA HIS A 99 3.02 -4.16 -9.63
C HIS A 99 3.30 -5.02 -8.38
N ALA A 100 2.37 -5.89 -7.97
CA ALA A 100 2.60 -6.82 -6.86
C ALA A 100 3.83 -7.70 -7.09
N LYS A 101 3.99 -8.24 -8.31
CA LYS A 101 5.18 -9.02 -8.67
C LYS A 101 6.48 -8.20 -8.62
N ALA A 102 6.45 -6.94 -9.06
CA ALA A 102 7.61 -6.06 -9.05
C ALA A 102 8.03 -5.65 -7.62
N CYS A 103 7.06 -5.59 -6.69
CA CYS A 103 7.30 -5.26 -5.29
C CYS A 103 7.98 -6.36 -4.48
N GLN A 104 8.09 -7.59 -5.01
CA GLN A 104 8.84 -8.66 -4.35
C GLN A 104 10.35 -8.38 -4.36
N PRO A 105 11.11 -8.69 -3.27
CA PRO A 105 10.68 -9.35 -2.04
C PRO A 105 10.29 -8.37 -0.90
N TRP A 106 10.02 -7.11 -1.20
CA TRP A 106 9.89 -6.04 -0.20
C TRP A 106 8.48 -5.86 0.36
N ILE A 107 7.49 -6.66 -0.07
CA ILE A 107 6.13 -6.59 0.46
C ILE A 107 6.14 -7.01 1.95
N GLY A 108 5.56 -6.17 2.80
CA GLY A 108 5.34 -6.46 4.22
C GLY A 108 3.88 -6.70 4.54
N GLU A 109 2.97 -6.03 3.84
CA GLU A 109 1.52 -6.18 3.95
C GLU A 109 0.87 -5.87 2.60
N VAL A 110 -0.25 -6.51 2.31
CA VAL A 110 -1.13 -6.17 1.20
C VAL A 110 -2.45 -5.66 1.76
N GLN A 111 -2.94 -4.54 1.26
CA GLN A 111 -4.25 -4.01 1.62
C GLN A 111 -5.27 -4.15 0.50
N VAL A 112 -6.51 -4.41 0.90
CA VAL A 112 -7.62 -4.80 0.04
C VAL A 112 -8.82 -3.88 0.25
N ALA A 113 -9.26 -3.27 -0.83
CA ALA A 113 -10.57 -2.67 -1.00
C ALA A 113 -10.92 -2.63 -2.48
N ASP A 114 -12.18 -2.87 -2.83
CA ASP A 114 -12.61 -2.88 -4.22
C ASP A 114 -12.74 -1.45 -4.78
N ASN A 115 -12.41 -1.31 -6.06
CA ASN A 115 -12.52 -0.05 -6.80
C ASN A 115 -13.65 -0.16 -7.84
N PRO A 116 -14.52 0.83 -8.00
CA PRO A 116 -14.70 2.02 -7.16
C PRO A 116 -15.50 1.73 -5.88
N GLY A 117 -15.39 2.63 -4.90
CA GLY A 117 -16.24 2.64 -3.69
C GLY A 117 -15.53 2.24 -2.40
N ARG A 118 -14.31 1.69 -2.47
CA ARG A 118 -13.49 1.28 -1.33
C ARG A 118 -14.25 0.35 -0.38
N CYS A 119 -15.00 -0.59 -0.96
CA CYS A 119 -15.81 -1.57 -0.23
C CYS A 119 -15.17 -2.97 -0.30
N GLU A 120 -15.83 -3.99 0.23
CA GLU A 120 -15.37 -5.37 0.18
C GLU A 120 -15.19 -5.93 -1.26
N PRO A 121 -14.35 -6.96 -1.45
CA PRO A 121 -14.20 -7.67 -2.73
C PRO A 121 -15.52 -8.10 -3.40
N GLY A 122 -15.67 -7.78 -4.69
CA GLY A 122 -16.83 -8.16 -5.50
C GLY A 122 -17.89 -7.06 -5.63
N THR A 123 -17.64 -5.89 -5.04
CA THR A 123 -18.52 -4.73 -5.14
C THR A 123 -18.16 -3.79 -6.30
N GLY A 124 -16.95 -3.93 -6.84
CA GLY A 124 -16.36 -3.10 -7.87
C GLY A 124 -15.85 -3.88 -9.08
N GLU A 125 -14.82 -3.34 -9.72
CA GLU A 125 -14.27 -3.78 -11.01
C GLU A 125 -13.08 -4.75 -10.86
N MET A 126 -12.52 -4.91 -9.66
CA MET A 126 -11.31 -5.70 -9.45
C MET A 126 -11.60 -7.20 -9.43
N ASN A 127 -10.82 -7.99 -10.17
CA ASN A 127 -10.92 -9.46 -10.19
C ASN A 127 -10.15 -10.09 -9.03
N TRP A 128 -10.71 -10.01 -7.84
CA TRP A 128 -10.07 -10.50 -6.60
C TRP A 128 -9.67 -11.98 -6.62
N PRO A 129 -10.46 -12.93 -7.14
CA PRO A 129 -10.02 -14.33 -7.23
C PRO A 129 -8.72 -14.51 -8.02
N MET A 130 -8.53 -13.76 -9.12
CA MET A 130 -7.29 -13.80 -9.91
C MET A 130 -6.13 -13.10 -9.20
N ILE A 131 -6.40 -11.99 -8.53
CA ILE A 131 -5.39 -11.25 -7.76
C ILE A 131 -4.89 -12.10 -6.58
N ALA A 132 -5.79 -12.68 -5.79
CA ALA A 132 -5.45 -13.54 -4.66
C ALA A 132 -4.62 -14.76 -5.10
N ARG A 133 -5.01 -15.41 -6.20
CA ARG A 133 -4.22 -16.50 -6.79
C ARG A 133 -2.84 -16.05 -7.23
N ALA A 134 -2.73 -14.89 -7.89
CA ALA A 134 -1.44 -14.37 -8.30
C ALA A 134 -0.51 -14.06 -7.12
N LEU A 135 -1.06 -13.51 -6.02
CA LEU A 135 -0.33 -13.27 -4.77
C LEU A 135 0.16 -14.59 -4.15
N ALA A 136 -0.69 -15.63 -4.13
CA ALA A 136 -0.29 -16.94 -3.63
C ALA A 136 0.77 -17.62 -4.53
N ASP A 137 0.60 -17.57 -5.86
CA ASP A 137 1.53 -18.15 -6.82
C ASP A 137 2.92 -17.49 -6.78
N MET A 138 3.00 -16.21 -6.41
CA MET A 138 4.29 -15.52 -6.17
C MET A 138 4.87 -15.76 -4.77
N GLY A 139 4.19 -16.53 -3.92
CA GLY A 139 4.66 -16.88 -2.58
C GLY A 139 4.43 -15.80 -1.52
N ASN A 140 3.47 -14.90 -1.71
CA ASN A 140 3.12 -13.91 -0.68
C ASN A 140 2.46 -14.61 0.52
N ASP A 141 3.21 -14.78 1.60
CA ASP A 141 2.80 -15.39 2.86
C ASP A 141 2.56 -14.36 3.99
N GLY A 142 2.79 -13.09 3.70
CA GLY A 142 2.56 -11.97 4.60
C GLY A 142 1.06 -11.66 4.83
N PRO A 143 0.77 -10.75 5.78
CA PRO A 143 -0.61 -10.35 6.08
C PRO A 143 -1.31 -9.72 4.87
N VAL A 144 -2.59 -10.04 4.75
CA VAL A 144 -3.54 -9.37 3.87
C VAL A 144 -4.60 -8.69 4.75
N GLY A 145 -4.63 -7.36 4.73
CA GLY A 145 -5.58 -6.55 5.50
C GLY A 145 -6.71 -6.03 4.63
N MET A 146 -7.93 -5.97 5.17
CA MET A 146 -9.04 -5.29 4.50
C MET A 146 -9.20 -3.88 5.06
N GLU A 147 -8.75 -2.88 4.31
CA GLU A 147 -8.95 -1.46 4.61
C GLU A 147 -10.10 -0.90 3.76
N ALA A 148 -11.30 -1.41 4.03
CA ALA A 148 -12.50 -1.11 3.25
C ALA A 148 -13.69 -0.74 4.16
N PHE A 149 -14.64 -0.02 3.59
CA PHE A 149 -15.98 0.08 4.15
C PHE A 149 -16.77 -1.21 3.88
N ALA A 150 -17.82 -1.44 4.66
CA ALA A 150 -18.85 -2.40 4.28
C ALA A 150 -19.88 -1.68 3.42
N LYS A 151 -20.19 -2.22 2.23
CA LYS A 151 -21.24 -1.65 1.37
C LYS A 151 -22.60 -1.68 2.05
N ASP A 152 -22.92 -2.81 2.68
CA ASP A 152 -24.16 -3.04 3.40
C ASP A 152 -23.89 -3.44 4.86
N LYS A 153 -23.61 -4.73 5.12
CA LYS A 153 -23.36 -5.25 6.47
C LYS A 153 -21.89 -5.63 6.66
N PRO A 154 -21.29 -5.33 7.83
CA PRO A 154 -19.92 -5.73 8.13
C PRO A 154 -19.67 -7.25 8.01
N GLU A 155 -20.66 -8.07 8.33
CA GLU A 155 -20.56 -9.52 8.23
C GLU A 155 -20.46 -9.98 6.77
N ASP A 156 -21.25 -9.38 5.88
CA ASP A 156 -21.22 -9.69 4.44
C ASP A 156 -19.86 -9.29 3.83
N ALA A 157 -19.32 -8.15 4.26
CA ALA A 157 -17.98 -7.68 3.87
C ALA A 157 -16.87 -8.66 4.30
N LEU A 158 -16.94 -9.15 5.54
CA LEU A 158 -15.96 -10.11 6.05
C LEU A 158 -16.05 -11.46 5.31
N GLU A 159 -17.26 -11.95 5.01
CA GLU A 159 -17.44 -13.18 4.25
C GLU A 159 -16.96 -13.04 2.80
N ALA A 160 -17.19 -11.89 2.15
CA ALA A 160 -16.66 -11.61 0.83
C ALA A 160 -15.12 -11.59 0.80
N PHE A 161 -14.49 -10.95 1.79
CA PHE A 161 -13.04 -10.95 1.95
C PHE A 161 -12.49 -12.38 2.15
N ARG A 162 -13.11 -13.17 3.03
CA ARG A 162 -12.73 -14.57 3.26
C ARG A 162 -12.85 -15.40 1.99
N ALA A 163 -13.96 -15.27 1.27
CA ALA A 163 -14.20 -16.00 0.03
C ALA A 163 -13.16 -15.66 -1.06
N ALA A 164 -12.73 -14.39 -1.14
CA ALA A 164 -11.74 -13.95 -2.12
C ALA A 164 -10.33 -14.51 -1.87
N PHE A 165 -9.95 -14.72 -0.61
CA PHE A 165 -8.59 -15.13 -0.21
C PHE A 165 -8.49 -16.58 0.33
N THR A 166 -9.57 -17.35 0.27
CA THR A 166 -9.54 -18.80 0.53
C THR A 166 -9.30 -19.53 -0.79
N LEU A 167 -8.06 -20.02 -1.00
CA LEU A 167 -7.62 -20.72 -2.22
C LEU A 167 -7.62 -22.24 -2.09
#